data_AF-A0A7J6TBP6-F1
#
_entry.id   AF-A0A7J6TBP6-F1
#
_cell.length_a   1.000
_cell.length_b   1.000
_cell.length_c   1.000
_cell.angle_alpha   90.00
_cell.angle_beta   90.00
_cell.angle_gamma   90.00
#
_symmetry.space_group_name_H-M   'P 1'
#
loop_
_entity.id
_entity.type
_entity.pdbx_description
1 polymer ?
#
loop_
_entity_poly.entity_id
_entity_poly.type
_entity_poly.pdbx_seq_one_letter_code
_entity_poly.pdbx_strand_id
1 'polypeptide(L)'
;IPDWKGLDYFKMYNGQTQNCAFDRDCMAQDSFKKDGTCTANAACTPNYVAGWDAKFFPGTLNGKGTDEYHKKDALARLFVGQIFSAATLKNIDVDADWDGAKVDKWTLSDIDFRNENCDGSNPHDSQGIDCDSPYLSFNLGYFASPDPASIMVPVYASLPHFDIVNGSSSRSQNYYPGDRVHILSCSGDPDCEGDRDFRINVWTEPISGAFVNGQQKLQMNVRFPPTANGKTGEMTQDCLIPSFWLNKHQKAFPFQLDTMK
;
A
#
# COMPACT_ATOMS: atom_id res chain seq x y z
N ILE A 1 17.00 8.79 -17.87
CA ILE A 1 15.84 9.68 -17.58
C ILE A 1 16.43 10.94 -16.98
N PRO A 2 16.31 12.11 -17.62
CA PRO A 2 16.98 13.34 -17.18
C PRO A 2 16.56 13.69 -15.75
N ASP A 3 17.46 14.34 -15.02
CA ASP A 3 17.36 14.64 -13.59
C ASP A 3 16.35 15.77 -13.30
N TRP A 4 15.38 15.52 -12.42
CA TRP A 4 14.40 16.53 -12.00
C TRP A 4 14.24 16.51 -10.49
N LYS A 5 14.38 17.72 -9.92
CA LYS A 5 14.08 18.09 -8.54
C LYS A 5 12.73 18.82 -8.55
N GLY A 6 11.62 18.08 -8.56
CA GLY A 6 10.43 18.55 -7.86
C GLY A 6 10.71 18.36 -6.38
N LEU A 7 10.34 19.32 -5.52
CA LEU A 7 10.71 19.30 -4.10
C LEU A 7 10.35 17.98 -3.39
N ASP A 8 9.35 17.25 -3.90
CA ASP A 8 8.73 16.12 -3.19
C ASP A 8 8.52 14.84 -4.02
N TYR A 9 9.11 14.74 -5.23
CA TYR A 9 9.15 13.46 -5.96
C TYR A 9 10.33 12.62 -5.44
N PHE A 10 10.03 11.57 -4.69
CA PHE A 10 11.03 10.68 -4.12
C PHE A 10 11.66 9.83 -5.23
N LYS A 11 12.90 10.17 -5.56
CA LYS A 11 13.83 9.24 -6.21
C LYS A 11 14.68 8.47 -5.20
N MET A 12 14.59 8.83 -3.92
CA MET A 12 15.45 8.30 -2.86
C MET A 12 14.71 8.14 -1.53
N TYR A 13 14.81 6.98 -0.88
CA TYR A 13 14.35 6.70 0.48
C TYR A 13 15.58 6.51 1.37
N ASN A 14 15.70 7.25 2.48
CA ASN A 14 16.94 7.30 3.29
C ASN A 14 18.22 7.59 2.47
N GLY A 15 18.11 8.42 1.43
CA GLY A 15 19.23 8.76 0.54
C GLY A 15 19.59 7.67 -0.49
N GLN A 16 18.79 6.60 -0.60
CA GLN A 16 19.01 5.50 -1.55
C GLN A 16 17.91 5.42 -2.59
N THR A 17 18.26 5.13 -3.84
CA THR A 17 17.30 4.90 -4.93
C THR A 17 16.58 3.55 -4.84
N GLN A 18 16.97 2.73 -3.87
CA GLN A 18 16.51 1.37 -3.67
C GLN A 18 16.03 1.19 -2.22
N ASN A 19 14.98 0.40 -2.05
CA ASN A 19 14.47 -0.04 -0.77
C ASN A 19 14.73 -1.54 -0.61
N CYS A 20 15.70 -1.83 0.25
CA CYS A 20 16.26 -3.15 0.48
C CYS A 20 15.57 -3.93 1.60
N ALA A 21 14.66 -3.30 2.34
CA ALA A 21 14.11 -3.83 3.59
C ALA A 21 13.14 -5.02 3.42
N PHE A 22 12.97 -5.49 2.19
CA PHE A 22 11.94 -6.45 1.80
C PHE A 22 12.49 -7.69 1.09
N ASP A 23 13.79 -7.70 0.77
CA ASP A 23 14.45 -8.81 0.13
C ASP A 23 15.48 -9.36 1.11
N ARG A 24 15.34 -10.64 1.50
CA ARG A 24 16.16 -11.26 2.54
C ARG A 24 17.64 -11.30 2.14
N ASP A 25 17.92 -11.47 0.84
CA ASP A 25 19.28 -11.51 0.33
C ASP A 25 19.89 -10.11 0.28
N CYS A 26 19.08 -9.07 0.04
CA CYS A 26 19.49 -7.68 0.24
C CYS A 26 19.79 -7.38 1.71
N MET A 27 18.93 -7.85 2.64
CA MET A 27 19.10 -7.64 4.08
C MET A 27 20.31 -8.37 4.67
N ALA A 28 20.74 -9.46 4.04
CA ALA A 28 21.91 -10.24 4.44
C ALA A 28 23.25 -9.54 4.14
N GLN A 29 23.27 -8.59 3.20
CA GLN A 29 24.48 -7.85 2.82
C GLN A 29 25.03 -7.02 4.00
N ASP A 30 26.36 -6.92 4.08
CA ASP A 30 27.02 -6.14 5.15
C ASP A 30 26.68 -4.64 5.07
N SER A 31 26.43 -4.12 3.87
CA SER A 31 25.95 -2.75 3.69
C SER A 31 24.59 -2.56 4.39
N PHE A 32 23.68 -3.53 4.29
CA PHE A 32 22.36 -3.41 4.89
C PHE A 32 22.45 -3.43 6.41
N LYS A 33 23.27 -4.33 6.97
CA LYS A 33 23.51 -4.40 8.42
C LYS A 33 24.14 -3.12 8.97
N LYS A 34 24.92 -2.40 8.16
CA LYS A 34 25.62 -1.18 8.55
C LYS A 34 24.71 0.06 8.50
N ASP A 35 23.98 0.25 7.42
CA ASP A 35 23.24 1.49 7.16
C ASP A 35 21.92 1.31 6.38
N GLY A 36 21.43 0.07 6.24
CA GLY A 36 20.15 -0.24 5.59
C GLY A 36 20.19 -0.16 4.06
N THR A 37 21.38 -0.10 3.46
CA THR A 37 21.59 0.00 2.01
C THR A 37 21.96 -1.36 1.39
N CYS A 38 21.74 -1.56 0.09
CA CYS A 38 22.13 -2.79 -0.60
C CYS A 38 22.57 -2.50 -2.02
N THR A 39 23.29 -3.44 -2.62
CA THR A 39 23.60 -3.45 -4.05
C THR A 39 22.76 -4.53 -4.72
N ALA A 40 21.87 -4.11 -5.62
CA ALA A 40 21.09 -5.03 -6.45
C ALA A 40 22.01 -5.99 -7.22
N ASN A 41 21.67 -7.27 -7.22
CA ASN A 41 22.40 -8.32 -7.94
C ASN A 41 21.42 -9.46 -8.32
N ALA A 42 21.94 -10.62 -8.72
CA ALA A 42 21.09 -11.75 -9.12
C ALA A 42 20.19 -12.29 -7.98
N ALA A 43 20.64 -12.19 -6.73
CA ALA A 43 19.91 -12.65 -5.54
C ALA A 43 19.12 -11.51 -4.88
N CYS A 44 19.73 -10.33 -4.77
CA CYS A 44 19.13 -9.14 -4.17
C CYS A 44 18.38 -8.29 -5.21
N THR A 45 17.07 -8.31 -5.14
CA THR A 45 16.14 -7.64 -6.07
C THR A 45 15.34 -6.52 -5.39
N PRO A 46 15.99 -5.42 -4.96
CA PRO A 46 15.34 -4.41 -4.14
C PRO A 46 14.28 -3.62 -4.92
N ASN A 47 13.30 -3.09 -4.20
CA ASN A 47 12.29 -2.20 -4.78
C ASN A 47 12.93 -0.86 -5.15
N TYR A 48 12.67 -0.34 -6.36
CA TYR A 48 13.10 1.00 -6.72
C TYR A 48 12.21 2.06 -6.06
N VAL A 49 12.85 3.09 -5.52
CA VAL A 49 12.13 4.25 -4.99
C VAL A 49 11.71 5.12 -6.17
N ALA A 50 10.44 5.01 -6.54
CA ALA A 50 9.87 5.78 -7.64
C ALA A 50 8.42 6.16 -7.33
N GLY A 51 8.22 7.43 -6.95
CA GLY A 51 6.90 8.02 -6.75
C GLY A 51 6.98 9.32 -5.96
N TRP A 52 5.86 10.02 -5.85
CA TRP A 52 5.68 11.12 -4.91
C TRP A 52 5.74 10.61 -3.47
N ASP A 53 6.20 11.41 -2.51
CA ASP A 53 5.98 11.08 -1.10
C ASP A 53 4.49 10.85 -0.88
N ALA A 54 4.11 9.82 -0.13
CA ALA A 54 2.71 9.67 0.28
C ALA A 54 2.19 10.88 1.08
N LYS A 55 3.07 11.73 1.61
CA LYS A 55 2.75 13.00 2.30
C LYS A 55 2.56 14.20 1.37
N PHE A 56 2.98 14.12 0.11
CA PHE A 56 2.96 15.24 -0.84
C PHE A 56 2.37 14.78 -2.16
N PHE A 57 1.20 15.31 -2.50
CA PHE A 57 0.53 14.97 -3.75
C PHE A 57 0.99 15.92 -4.87
N PRO A 58 1.08 15.48 -6.14
CA PRO A 58 1.36 16.40 -7.23
C PRO A 58 0.26 17.45 -7.39
N GLY A 59 0.64 18.73 -7.35
CA GLY A 59 -0.15 19.87 -7.84
C GLY A 59 0.56 20.61 -8.96
N THR A 60 -0.02 21.65 -9.57
CA THR A 60 0.61 22.40 -10.66
C THR A 60 2.00 22.93 -10.27
N LEU A 61 2.14 23.57 -9.10
CA LEU A 61 3.42 24.15 -8.64
C LEU A 61 4.43 23.10 -8.18
N ASN A 62 3.99 22.11 -7.39
CA ASN A 62 4.89 21.10 -6.81
C ASN A 62 5.09 19.88 -7.72
N GLY A 63 4.28 19.72 -8.76
CA GLY A 63 4.18 18.56 -9.64
C GLY A 63 5.11 18.59 -10.85
N LYS A 64 5.24 19.77 -11.49
CA LYS A 64 6.06 20.03 -12.72
C LYS A 64 5.97 21.49 -13.24
N GLY A 65 5.22 22.38 -12.59
CA GLY A 65 4.86 23.68 -13.17
C GLY A 65 3.82 23.58 -14.29
N THR A 66 3.14 22.42 -14.42
CA THR A 66 2.22 22.09 -15.51
C THR A 66 0.96 21.44 -14.97
N ASP A 67 -0.18 21.64 -15.63
CA ASP A 67 -1.46 21.02 -15.29
C ASP A 67 -1.56 19.56 -15.78
N GLU A 68 -0.48 18.78 -15.68
CA GLU A 68 -0.48 17.36 -16.06
C GLU A 68 -1.34 16.52 -15.11
N TYR A 69 -1.33 16.87 -13.83
CA TYR A 69 -2.04 16.16 -12.77
C TYR A 69 -3.45 16.72 -12.50
N HIS A 70 -3.70 17.97 -12.89
CA HIS A 70 -5.02 18.61 -12.84
C HIS A 70 -5.86 18.29 -14.09
N LYS A 71 -6.05 16.99 -14.36
CA LYS A 71 -6.80 16.47 -15.50
C LYS A 71 -7.51 15.19 -15.12
N LYS A 72 -8.69 14.98 -15.67
CA LYS A 72 -9.40 13.71 -15.53
C LYS A 72 -8.55 12.56 -16.07
N ASP A 73 -8.55 11.45 -15.35
CA ASP A 73 -7.77 10.24 -15.60
C ASP A 73 -6.24 10.39 -15.46
N ALA A 74 -5.75 11.54 -14.97
CA ALA A 74 -4.34 11.68 -14.59
C ALA A 74 -3.96 10.66 -13.50
N LEU A 75 -2.74 10.14 -13.56
CA LEU A 75 -2.22 9.14 -12.62
C LEU A 75 -1.12 9.73 -11.74
N ALA A 76 -1.31 9.62 -10.43
CA ALA A 76 -0.32 9.99 -9.43
C ALA A 76 0.20 8.73 -8.74
N ARG A 77 1.46 8.39 -8.97
CA ARG A 77 2.14 7.28 -8.30
C ARG A 77 2.79 7.77 -7.01
N LEU A 78 2.36 7.24 -5.88
CA LEU A 78 2.91 7.52 -4.56
C LEU A 78 3.82 6.38 -4.11
N PHE A 79 5.00 6.71 -3.59
CA PHE A 79 5.89 5.73 -2.95
C PHE A 79 5.41 5.45 -1.52
N VAL A 80 5.11 4.18 -1.21
CA VAL A 80 4.53 3.75 0.08
C VAL A 80 5.45 2.71 0.75
N GLY A 81 6.77 2.97 0.70
CA GLY A 81 7.85 2.03 0.95
C GLY A 81 7.94 1.36 2.33
N GLN A 82 6.97 1.54 3.22
CA GLN A 82 6.87 0.80 4.49
C GLN A 82 5.87 -0.35 4.45
N ILE A 83 4.96 -0.34 3.48
CA ILE A 83 3.81 -1.25 3.41
C ILE A 83 3.75 -1.89 2.03
N PHE A 84 3.83 -1.06 0.99
CA PHE A 84 3.84 -1.46 -0.41
C PHE A 84 5.13 -0.96 -1.09
N SER A 85 5.32 -1.28 -2.36
CA SER A 85 6.31 -0.58 -3.18
C SER A 85 5.77 0.80 -3.56
N ALA A 86 4.54 0.85 -4.09
CA ALA A 86 3.86 2.07 -4.45
C ALA A 86 2.33 1.90 -4.49
N ALA A 87 1.62 3.01 -4.49
CA ALA A 87 0.18 3.06 -4.78
C ALA A 87 -0.07 4.13 -5.85
N THR A 88 -0.84 3.80 -6.89
CA THR A 88 -1.21 4.76 -7.93
C THR A 88 -2.66 5.19 -7.74
N LEU A 89 -2.88 6.49 -7.64
CA LEU A 89 -4.21 7.07 -7.63
C LEU A 89 -4.53 7.70 -8.99
N LYS A 90 -5.80 7.59 -9.40
CA LYS A 90 -6.34 8.21 -10.61
C LYS A 90 -7.23 9.39 -10.24
N ASN A 91 -7.03 10.52 -10.90
CA ASN A 91 -7.92 11.68 -10.79
C ASN A 91 -9.25 11.35 -11.48
N ILE A 92 -10.34 11.33 -10.72
CA ILE A 92 -11.68 10.99 -11.21
C ILE A 92 -12.59 12.19 -11.36
N ASP A 93 -12.25 13.31 -10.72
CA ASP A 93 -13.04 14.54 -10.77
C ASP A 93 -12.15 15.75 -10.50
N VAL A 94 -12.26 16.76 -11.36
CA VAL A 94 -11.40 17.95 -11.38
C VAL A 94 -12.23 19.16 -10.98
N ASP A 95 -11.68 20.06 -10.18
CA ASP A 95 -12.40 21.25 -9.65
C ASP A 95 -13.70 20.91 -8.92
N ALA A 96 -13.75 19.73 -8.29
CA ALA A 96 -14.84 19.34 -7.42
C ALA A 96 -14.97 20.35 -6.28
N ASP A 97 -16.21 20.65 -5.89
CA ASP A 97 -16.46 21.51 -4.75
C ASP A 97 -16.36 20.70 -3.45
N TRP A 98 -15.50 21.17 -2.54
CA TRP A 98 -15.42 20.65 -1.18
C TRP A 98 -15.46 21.80 -0.19
N ASP A 99 -16.64 22.03 0.38
CA ASP A 99 -16.86 23.08 1.39
C ASP A 99 -16.46 24.48 0.87
N GLY A 100 -16.77 24.74 -0.41
CA GLY A 100 -16.44 25.97 -1.14
C GLY A 100 -15.00 26.05 -1.69
N ALA A 101 -14.15 25.06 -1.44
CA ALA A 101 -12.82 24.98 -2.03
C ALA A 101 -12.81 24.11 -3.30
N LYS A 102 -12.02 24.49 -4.30
CA LYS A 102 -11.80 23.69 -5.52
C LYS A 102 -10.74 22.63 -5.27
N VAL A 103 -11.10 21.37 -5.54
CA VAL A 103 -10.25 20.21 -5.28
C VAL A 103 -10.28 19.21 -6.42
N ASP A 104 -9.16 18.53 -6.62
CA ASP A 104 -9.09 17.32 -7.42
C ASP A 104 -9.41 16.10 -6.55
N LYS A 105 -10.28 15.22 -7.03
CA LYS A 105 -10.65 13.97 -6.37
C LYS A 105 -9.91 12.81 -7.02
N TRP A 106 -9.16 12.10 -6.19
CA TRP A 106 -8.33 10.96 -6.57
C TRP A 106 -8.88 9.68 -5.95
N THR A 107 -8.81 8.58 -6.68
CA THR A 107 -9.18 7.25 -6.18
C THR A 107 -8.05 6.26 -6.40
N LEU A 108 -7.86 5.32 -5.48
CA LEU A 108 -6.86 4.26 -5.66
C LEU A 108 -7.18 3.45 -6.92
N SER A 109 -6.20 3.34 -7.81
CA SER A 109 -6.32 2.64 -9.09
C SER A 109 -5.39 1.45 -9.21
N ASP A 110 -4.26 1.46 -8.49
CA ASP A 110 -3.27 0.39 -8.55
C ASP A 110 -2.48 0.32 -7.24
N ILE A 111 -2.04 -0.89 -6.87
CA ILE A 111 -1.10 -1.15 -5.77
C ILE A 111 0.03 -2.01 -6.30
N ASP A 112 1.25 -1.47 -6.22
CA ASP A 112 2.45 -2.26 -6.40
C ASP A 112 2.89 -2.88 -5.09
N PHE A 113 2.73 -4.20 -5.02
CA PHE A 113 3.26 -5.01 -3.94
C PHE A 113 4.79 -5.05 -4.01
N ARG A 114 5.41 -5.58 -2.95
CA ARG A 114 6.87 -5.69 -2.85
C ARG A 114 7.36 -6.61 -3.99
N ASN A 115 8.31 -6.12 -4.80
CA ASN A 115 9.02 -6.97 -5.75
C ASN A 115 10.01 -7.85 -4.97
N GLU A 116 9.95 -9.14 -5.20
CA GLU A 116 10.75 -10.12 -4.47
C GLU A 116 11.08 -11.33 -5.35
N ASN A 117 12.19 -12.00 -5.06
CA ASN A 117 12.50 -13.29 -5.66
C ASN A 117 11.57 -14.38 -5.13
N CYS A 118 10.63 -14.81 -5.96
CA CYS A 118 9.69 -15.87 -5.63
C CYS A 118 9.87 -17.14 -6.47
N ASP A 119 10.94 -17.22 -7.26
CA ASP A 119 11.29 -18.45 -7.97
C ASP A 119 12.02 -19.42 -7.02
N GLY A 120 12.89 -18.88 -6.14
CA GLY A 120 13.59 -19.68 -5.12
C GLY A 120 14.42 -20.84 -5.71
N SER A 121 14.68 -20.81 -7.02
CA SER A 121 15.24 -21.91 -7.81
C SER A 121 16.76 -22.04 -7.66
N ASN A 122 17.41 -20.99 -7.17
CA ASN A 122 18.83 -20.96 -6.88
C ASN A 122 19.05 -21.25 -5.37
N PRO A 123 19.91 -22.22 -5.01
CA PRO A 123 20.19 -22.57 -3.62
C PRO A 123 20.77 -21.44 -2.76
N HIS A 124 21.25 -20.37 -3.40
CA HIS A 124 21.80 -19.20 -2.74
C HIS A 124 20.80 -18.04 -2.59
N ASP A 125 19.58 -18.19 -3.08
CA ASP A 125 18.58 -17.13 -3.07
C ASP A 125 17.43 -17.49 -2.13
N SER A 126 17.11 -16.57 -1.22
CA SER A 126 16.02 -16.73 -0.27
C SER A 126 14.71 -16.35 -0.93
N GLN A 127 13.66 -17.16 -0.73
CA GLN A 127 12.31 -16.77 -1.13
C GLN A 127 11.89 -15.47 -0.39
N GLY A 128 11.27 -14.57 -1.14
CA GLY A 128 10.67 -13.33 -0.66
C GLY A 128 9.60 -13.52 0.43
N ILE A 129 9.32 -12.44 1.16
CA ILE A 129 8.44 -12.42 2.34
C ILE A 129 6.97 -12.65 1.93
N ASP A 130 6.56 -12.12 0.79
CA ASP A 130 5.19 -12.15 0.25
C ASP A 130 4.96 -13.19 -0.83
N CYS A 131 5.95 -14.00 -1.18
CA CYS A 131 5.80 -14.99 -2.25
C CYS A 131 4.65 -15.97 -2.01
N ASP A 132 4.41 -16.31 -0.73
CA ASP A 132 3.32 -17.18 -0.27
C ASP A 132 2.15 -16.39 0.35
N SER A 133 2.15 -15.06 0.26
CA SER A 133 1.05 -14.22 0.71
C SER A 133 -0.18 -14.45 -0.18
N PRO A 134 -1.38 -14.63 0.38
CA PRO A 134 -2.61 -14.73 -0.39
C PRO A 134 -2.81 -13.52 -1.32
N TYR A 135 -3.54 -13.71 -2.42
CA TYR A 135 -3.73 -12.65 -3.42
C TYR A 135 -4.33 -11.38 -2.80
N LEU A 136 -3.78 -10.21 -3.18
CA LEU A 136 -4.10 -8.88 -2.65
C LEU A 136 -3.87 -8.71 -1.14
N SER A 137 -2.97 -9.51 -0.58
CA SER A 137 -2.53 -9.37 0.81
C SER A 137 -1.01 -9.36 0.91
N PHE A 138 -0.50 -8.82 2.02
CA PHE A 138 0.93 -8.76 2.31
C PHE A 138 1.19 -9.09 3.78
N ASN A 139 2.33 -9.70 4.04
CA ASN A 139 2.75 -10.17 5.35
C ASN A 139 3.38 -9.03 6.16
N LEU A 140 2.63 -8.58 7.18
CA LEU A 140 3.08 -7.60 8.18
C LEU A 140 3.82 -8.26 9.35
N GLY A 141 3.54 -9.52 9.61
CA GLY A 141 4.13 -10.26 10.72
C GLY A 141 5.64 -10.38 10.63
N TYR A 142 6.22 -10.28 9.43
CA TYR A 142 7.67 -10.15 9.24
C TYR A 142 8.25 -8.98 10.05
N PHE A 143 7.58 -7.82 10.11
CA PHE A 143 8.07 -6.64 10.87
C PHE A 143 7.79 -6.72 12.36
N ALA A 144 6.82 -7.54 12.76
CA ALA A 144 6.47 -7.75 14.15
C ALA A 144 7.29 -8.88 14.80
N SER A 145 8.05 -9.65 14.01
CA SER A 145 8.81 -10.78 14.51
C SER A 145 10.19 -10.35 15.03
N PRO A 146 10.63 -10.85 16.20
CA PRO A 146 11.98 -10.63 16.70
C PRO A 146 13.04 -11.41 15.88
N ASP A 147 12.64 -12.50 15.22
CA ASP A 147 13.45 -13.25 14.27
C ASP A 147 12.56 -13.73 13.11
N PRO A 148 12.38 -12.90 12.07
CA PRO A 148 11.48 -13.20 10.97
C PRO A 148 11.89 -14.44 10.16
N ALA A 149 13.15 -14.88 10.28
CA ALA A 149 13.64 -16.08 9.61
C ALA A 149 13.13 -17.37 10.27
N SER A 150 12.92 -17.34 11.59
CA SER A 150 12.57 -18.52 12.38
C SER A 150 11.17 -18.46 12.98
N ILE A 151 10.64 -17.25 13.19
CA ILE A 151 9.35 -17.00 13.84
C ILE A 151 8.50 -16.16 12.88
N MET A 152 7.54 -16.80 12.23
CA MET A 152 6.57 -16.09 11.40
C MET A 152 5.35 -15.72 12.24
N VAL A 153 5.17 -14.43 12.50
CA VAL A 153 3.91 -13.92 13.06
C VAL A 153 2.86 -13.95 11.94
N PRO A 154 1.69 -14.58 12.13
CA PRO A 154 0.74 -14.80 11.03
C PRO A 154 -0.16 -13.57 10.77
N VAL A 155 0.40 -12.36 10.82
CA VAL A 155 -0.35 -11.10 10.64
C VAL A 155 -0.16 -10.60 9.21
N TYR A 156 -1.26 -10.38 8.51
CA TYR A 156 -1.29 -9.93 7.13
C TYR A 156 -2.17 -8.69 7.03
N ALA A 157 -2.00 -7.91 5.98
CA ALA A 157 -2.89 -6.82 5.67
C ALA A 157 -3.38 -6.87 4.22
N SER A 158 -4.55 -6.28 4.01
CA SER A 158 -5.25 -6.20 2.72
C SER A 158 -6.09 -4.92 2.68
N LEU A 159 -6.74 -4.64 1.55
CA LEU A 159 -7.86 -3.70 1.57
C LEU A 159 -9.05 -4.29 2.35
N PRO A 160 -9.93 -3.45 2.93
CA PRO A 160 -11.13 -3.91 3.63
C PRO A 160 -11.97 -4.84 2.76
N HIS A 161 -12.47 -5.91 3.38
CA HIS A 161 -13.28 -6.93 2.73
C HIS A 161 -12.61 -7.57 1.50
N PHE A 162 -11.28 -7.51 1.45
CA PHE A 162 -10.46 -7.98 0.33
C PHE A 162 -10.78 -7.29 -1.01
N ASP A 163 -11.17 -6.00 -0.96
CA ASP A 163 -11.52 -5.22 -2.15
C ASP A 163 -10.46 -5.34 -3.26
N ILE A 164 -10.93 -5.48 -4.50
CA ILE A 164 -10.08 -5.79 -5.66
C ILE A 164 -9.68 -4.52 -6.37
N VAL A 165 -8.37 -4.30 -6.50
CA VAL A 165 -7.79 -3.23 -7.30
C VAL A 165 -7.19 -3.81 -8.57
N ASN A 166 -7.86 -3.54 -9.69
CA ASN A 166 -7.42 -3.98 -11.02
C ASN A 166 -6.09 -3.30 -11.37
N GLY A 167 -5.07 -4.09 -11.71
CA GLY A 167 -3.72 -3.59 -12.01
C GLY A 167 -2.68 -4.01 -10.98
N SER A 168 -3.12 -4.44 -9.79
CA SER A 168 -2.20 -4.78 -8.71
C SER A 168 -1.19 -5.86 -9.09
N SER A 169 0.07 -5.65 -8.71
CA SER A 169 1.16 -6.60 -8.92
C SER A 169 1.20 -7.77 -7.94
N SER A 170 0.18 -7.91 -7.07
CA SER A 170 0.06 -9.08 -6.20
C SER A 170 -0.01 -10.39 -7.00
N ARG A 171 0.50 -11.48 -6.42
CA ARG A 171 0.60 -12.81 -7.05
C ARG A 171 -0.78 -13.45 -7.21
N SER A 172 -1.40 -13.28 -8.38
CA SER A 172 -2.74 -13.79 -8.72
C SER A 172 -2.87 -15.31 -8.79
N GLN A 173 -1.75 -16.03 -8.82
CA GLN A 173 -1.69 -17.49 -8.72
C GLN A 173 -1.95 -18.00 -7.29
N ASN A 174 -1.77 -17.15 -6.28
CA ASN A 174 -2.14 -17.48 -4.91
C ASN A 174 -3.66 -17.33 -4.74
N TYR A 175 -4.24 -18.02 -3.76
CA TYR A 175 -5.69 -17.97 -3.58
C TYR A 175 -6.16 -16.57 -3.17
N TYR A 176 -7.39 -16.21 -3.59
CA TYR A 176 -8.06 -15.01 -3.14
C TYR A 176 -8.76 -15.25 -1.79
N PRO A 177 -8.45 -14.47 -0.73
CA PRO A 177 -9.03 -14.69 0.59
C PRO A 177 -10.55 -14.60 0.66
N GLY A 178 -11.16 -13.74 -0.15
CA GLY A 178 -12.62 -13.56 -0.18
C GLY A 178 -13.39 -14.82 -0.56
N ASP A 179 -12.74 -15.80 -1.19
CA ASP A 179 -13.36 -17.09 -1.53
C ASP A 179 -13.43 -18.07 -0.34
N ARG A 180 -12.71 -17.77 0.75
CA ARG A 180 -12.54 -18.69 1.90
C ARG A 180 -13.15 -18.17 3.19
N VAL A 181 -13.65 -16.93 3.22
CA VAL A 181 -14.31 -16.35 4.38
C VAL A 181 -15.59 -15.63 3.98
N HIS A 182 -16.62 -15.81 4.79
CA HIS A 182 -17.88 -15.08 4.64
C HIS A 182 -17.93 -13.96 5.67
N ILE A 183 -17.80 -12.71 5.20
CA ILE A 183 -17.85 -11.52 6.06
C ILE A 183 -19.31 -11.08 6.16
N LEU A 184 -19.88 -11.20 7.35
CA LEU A 184 -21.22 -10.73 7.64
C LEU A 184 -21.18 -9.22 7.92
N SER A 185 -21.96 -8.45 7.16
CA SER A 185 -22.27 -7.07 7.56
C SER A 185 -23.08 -7.10 8.86
N CYS A 186 -22.82 -6.13 9.73
CA CYS A 186 -23.60 -5.96 10.94
C CYS A 186 -25.05 -5.63 10.58
N SER A 187 -25.99 -6.16 11.36
CA SER A 187 -27.43 -5.92 11.23
C SER A 187 -28.01 -5.46 12.57
N GLY A 188 -28.95 -4.53 12.54
CA GLY A 188 -29.64 -3.93 13.67
C GLY A 188 -28.91 -2.75 14.32
N ASP A 189 -27.76 -2.32 13.80
CA ASP A 189 -26.97 -1.22 14.34
C ASP A 189 -26.72 -0.15 13.24
N PRO A 190 -27.29 1.06 13.37
CA PRO A 190 -27.14 2.13 12.39
C PRO A 190 -25.69 2.53 12.11
N ASP A 191 -24.77 2.30 13.06
CA ASP A 191 -23.36 2.66 12.90
C ASP A 191 -22.62 1.69 11.98
N CYS A 192 -23.14 0.47 11.78
CA CYS A 192 -22.51 -0.55 10.94
C CYS A 192 -23.41 -1.23 9.90
N GLU A 193 -24.68 -0.88 9.85
CA GLU A 193 -25.59 -1.21 8.75
C GLU A 193 -25.35 -0.36 7.49
N GLY A 194 -25.61 -0.95 6.32
CA GLY A 194 -25.59 -0.27 5.02
C GLY A 194 -24.37 -0.56 4.13
N ASP A 195 -24.42 -0.06 2.90
CA ASP A 195 -23.32 -0.15 1.95
C ASP A 195 -22.18 0.77 2.37
N ARG A 196 -21.00 0.19 2.59
CA ARG A 196 -19.78 0.93 2.92
C ARG A 196 -18.89 1.00 1.70
N ASP A 197 -18.46 2.22 1.34
CA ASP A 197 -17.44 2.40 0.32
C ASP A 197 -16.07 2.06 0.93
N PHE A 198 -15.43 0.98 0.47
CA PHE A 198 -14.09 0.59 0.90
C PHE A 198 -12.97 1.18 0.05
N ARG A 199 -13.32 1.94 -1.00
CA ARG A 199 -12.33 2.61 -1.85
C ARG A 199 -11.58 3.68 -1.08
N ILE A 200 -10.30 3.80 -1.40
CA ILE A 200 -9.42 4.86 -0.90
C ILE A 200 -9.61 6.07 -1.82
N ASN A 201 -10.04 7.19 -1.23
CA ASN A 201 -10.25 8.45 -1.93
C ASN A 201 -9.47 9.58 -1.23
N VAL A 202 -8.93 10.48 -2.03
CA VAL A 202 -8.13 11.63 -1.59
C VAL A 202 -8.61 12.86 -2.35
N TRP A 203 -8.66 14.01 -1.67
CA TRP A 203 -8.99 15.31 -2.25
C TRP A 203 -7.82 16.24 -2.04
N THR A 204 -7.36 16.87 -3.11
CA THR A 204 -6.18 17.74 -3.07
C THR A 204 -6.47 19.08 -3.72
N GLU A 205 -5.83 20.14 -3.21
CA GLU A 205 -5.82 21.44 -3.86
C GLU A 205 -4.99 21.34 -5.16
N PRO A 206 -5.53 21.73 -6.33
CA PRO A 206 -4.87 21.50 -7.63
C PRO A 206 -3.51 22.19 -7.80
N ILE A 207 -3.33 23.39 -7.25
CA ILE A 207 -2.14 24.21 -7.48
C ILE A 207 -0.97 23.70 -6.62
N SER A 208 -1.17 23.51 -5.33
CA SER A 208 -0.15 23.13 -4.36
C SER A 208 -0.03 21.61 -4.15
N GLY A 209 -1.08 20.85 -4.45
CA GLY A 209 -1.18 19.42 -4.13
C GLY A 209 -1.48 19.15 -2.64
N ALA A 210 -1.87 20.17 -1.88
CA ALA A 210 -2.16 20.02 -0.45
C ALA A 210 -3.37 19.11 -0.20
N PHE A 211 -3.26 18.24 0.79
CA PHE A 211 -4.36 17.35 1.20
C PHE A 211 -5.47 18.13 1.89
N VAL A 212 -6.68 18.08 1.31
CA VAL A 212 -7.89 18.73 1.84
C VAL A 212 -8.74 17.75 2.62
N ASN A 213 -8.92 16.56 2.05
CA ASN A 213 -9.66 15.48 2.67
C ASN A 213 -9.07 14.16 2.19
N GLY A 214 -9.22 13.10 2.96
CA GLY A 214 -8.74 11.80 2.52
C GLY A 214 -9.07 10.69 3.50
N GLN A 215 -9.03 9.47 2.98
CA GLN A 215 -9.25 8.25 3.74
C GLN A 215 -8.17 7.23 3.36
N GLN A 216 -7.45 6.71 4.34
CA GLN A 216 -6.57 5.56 4.18
C GLN A 216 -7.23 4.37 4.88
N LYS A 217 -7.41 3.27 4.14
CA LYS A 217 -8.10 2.09 4.63
C LYS A 217 -7.19 0.88 4.56
N LEU A 218 -7.17 0.09 5.63
CA LEU A 218 -6.38 -1.13 5.70
C LEU A 218 -7.10 -2.13 6.61
N GLN A 219 -7.16 -3.38 6.18
CA GLN A 219 -7.66 -4.50 6.98
C GLN A 219 -6.49 -5.31 7.50
N MET A 220 -6.53 -5.63 8.79
CA MET A 220 -5.61 -6.55 9.45
C MET A 220 -6.25 -7.93 9.50
N ASN A 221 -5.49 -8.92 9.08
CA ASN A 221 -5.91 -10.32 8.94
C ASN A 221 -4.95 -11.23 9.71
N VAL A 222 -5.46 -12.36 10.18
CA VAL A 222 -4.65 -13.43 10.77
C VAL A 222 -4.71 -14.65 9.87
N ARG A 223 -3.54 -15.19 9.49
CA ARG A 223 -3.44 -16.40 8.67
C ARG A 223 -3.53 -17.64 9.54
N PHE A 224 -4.40 -18.55 9.17
CA PHE A 224 -4.56 -19.84 9.80
C PHE A 224 -4.24 -20.95 8.80
N PRO A 225 -3.20 -21.76 9.05
CA PRO A 225 -2.81 -22.83 8.15
C PRO A 225 -3.79 -24.02 8.20
N PRO A 226 -3.78 -24.90 7.16
CA PRO A 226 -4.73 -26.03 6.97
C PRO A 226 -4.61 -27.18 7.98
N THR A 227 -3.94 -26.97 9.11
CA THR A 227 -3.80 -27.96 10.19
C THR A 227 -3.90 -27.30 11.57
N ALA A 228 -4.50 -26.11 11.67
CA ALA A 228 -4.87 -25.51 12.94
C ALA A 228 -6.07 -26.28 13.55
N ASN A 229 -5.84 -27.53 13.97
CA ASN A 229 -6.84 -28.37 14.64
C ASN A 229 -7.08 -27.80 16.04
N GLY A 230 -8.18 -27.07 16.19
CA GLY A 230 -8.62 -26.52 17.46
C GLY A 230 -9.74 -27.36 18.09
N LYS A 231 -10.10 -27.04 19.34
CA LYS A 231 -11.26 -27.66 20.01
C LYS A 231 -12.60 -27.38 19.29
N THR A 232 -12.63 -26.43 18.36
CA THR A 232 -13.83 -25.92 17.69
C THR A 232 -14.03 -26.46 16.27
N GLY A 233 -13.13 -27.31 15.76
CA GLY A 233 -13.25 -27.92 14.43
C GLY A 233 -11.92 -28.10 13.70
N GLU A 234 -12.00 -28.74 12.53
CA GLU A 234 -10.87 -28.93 11.62
C GLU A 234 -10.87 -27.83 10.56
N MET A 235 -9.81 -27.02 10.54
CA MET A 235 -9.55 -26.11 9.42
C MET A 235 -8.78 -26.86 8.34
N THR A 236 -9.48 -27.33 7.31
CA THR A 236 -8.89 -28.12 6.22
C THR A 236 -8.21 -27.28 5.13
N GLN A 237 -8.36 -25.95 5.19
CA GLN A 237 -7.83 -25.01 4.20
C GLN A 237 -7.14 -23.84 4.89
N ASP A 238 -6.05 -23.36 4.29
CA ASP A 238 -5.43 -22.09 4.68
C ASP A 238 -6.44 -20.95 4.53
N CYS A 239 -6.55 -20.04 5.49
CA CYS A 239 -7.39 -18.86 5.31
C CYS A 239 -6.81 -17.63 6.00
N LEU A 240 -7.20 -16.45 5.50
CA LEU A 240 -6.99 -15.18 6.18
C LEU A 240 -8.30 -14.78 6.85
N ILE A 241 -8.32 -14.81 8.17
CA ILE A 241 -9.45 -14.34 8.97
C ILE A 241 -9.30 -12.84 9.19
N PRO A 242 -10.25 -11.99 8.70
CA PRO A 242 -10.27 -10.57 9.02
C PRO A 242 -10.43 -10.38 10.53
N SER A 243 -9.54 -9.59 11.13
CA SER A 243 -9.62 -9.26 12.56
C SER A 243 -10.33 -7.92 12.77
N PHE A 244 -9.79 -6.87 12.16
CA PHE A 244 -10.39 -5.54 12.12
C PHE A 244 -9.88 -4.79 10.89
N TRP A 245 -10.58 -3.72 10.52
CA TRP A 245 -10.09 -2.77 9.54
C TRP A 245 -10.06 -1.37 10.14
N LEU A 246 -9.15 -0.56 9.63
CA LEU A 246 -8.90 0.80 10.06
C LEU A 246 -9.32 1.74 8.95
N ASN A 247 -9.97 2.84 9.34
CA ASN A 247 -10.20 4.00 8.48
C ASN A 247 -9.51 5.20 9.08
N LYS A 248 -8.35 5.56 8.55
CA LYS A 248 -7.68 6.79 8.94
C LYS A 248 -8.20 7.91 8.05
N HIS A 249 -8.87 8.87 8.67
CA HIS A 249 -9.38 10.05 7.99
C HIS A 249 -8.46 11.25 8.23
N GLN A 250 -8.36 12.10 7.21
CA GLN A 250 -7.75 13.42 7.33
C GLN A 250 -8.71 14.43 6.72
N LYS A 251 -8.92 15.55 7.40
CA LYS A 251 -9.66 16.72 6.90
C LYS A 251 -8.89 17.98 7.26
N ALA A 252 -8.77 18.91 6.31
CA ALA A 252 -8.18 20.22 6.53
C ALA A 252 -9.01 21.01 7.55
N PHE A 253 -8.34 21.78 8.40
CA PHE A 253 -8.99 22.69 9.34
C PHE A 253 -9.68 23.83 8.60
N PRO A 254 -10.73 24.45 9.18
CA PRO A 254 -11.44 25.56 8.53
C PRO A 254 -10.54 26.69 8.04
N PHE A 255 -9.55 27.12 8.83
CA PHE A 255 -8.62 28.18 8.43
C PHE A 255 -7.73 27.79 7.22
N GLN A 256 -7.43 26.50 7.05
CA GLN A 256 -6.69 26.01 5.88
C GLN A 256 -7.58 26.03 4.64
N LEU A 257 -8.86 25.63 4.79
CA LEU A 257 -9.86 25.73 3.72
C LEU A 257 -10.10 27.18 3.31
N ASP A 258 -10.20 28.10 4.26
CA ASP A 258 -10.41 29.53 3.97
C ASP A 258 -9.21 30.18 3.27
N THR A 259 -8.00 29.66 3.49
CA THR A 259 -6.80 30.11 2.75
C THR A 259 -6.80 29.63 1.29
N MET A 260 -7.53 28.56 1.00
CA MET A 260 -7.62 27.96 -0.34
C MET A 260 -8.73 28.56 -1.22
N LYS A 261 -9.75 29.16 -0.60
CA LYS A 261 -10.86 29.83 -1.30
C LYS A 261 -10.40 31.16 -1.89
#